data_AF-A0A933BD08-F1
#
_entry.id   AF-A0A933BD08-F1
#
_cell.length_a   1.000
_cell.length_b   1.000
_cell.length_c   1.000
_cell.angle_alpha   90.00
_cell.angle_beta   90.00
_cell.angle_gamma   90.00
#
_symmetry.space_group_name_H-M   'P 1'
#
loop_
_entity.id
_entity.type
_entity.pdbx_description
1 polymer ?
#
loop_
_entity_poly.entity_id
_entity_poly.type
_entity_poly.pdbx_seq_one_letter_code
_entity_poly.pdbx_strand_id
1 'polypeptide(L)'
;MLTNASEPAGKAKLEEELRANPPFRRVIELLEEDAQPFAIDPAAGGLEIVPLNEVKQAPNRCRMKLFKPREAKERLCAFFFKRSNLEFSRDRFSYGAVEFRPEQLSDEDVRTWIGWLVSGLDPDRRPERLRRAFLYTIPE
;
A
#
# COMPACT_ATOMS: atom_id res chain seq x y z
N MET A 1 -1.23 -0.50 -13.69
CA MET A 1 -1.07 -1.93 -14.08
C MET A 1 -0.30 -2.73 -13.02
N LEU A 2 -0.82 -3.88 -12.55
CA LEU A 2 -0.11 -4.81 -11.64
C LEU A 2 0.70 -5.87 -12.41
N THR A 3 2.02 -5.82 -12.32
CA THR A 3 2.90 -6.61 -13.19
C THR A 3 3.01 -8.09 -12.80
N ASN A 4 2.85 -8.42 -11.52
CA ASN A 4 2.99 -9.80 -11.01
C ASN A 4 1.67 -10.41 -10.50
N ALA A 5 0.53 -9.78 -10.80
CA ALA A 5 -0.78 -10.29 -10.36
C ALA A 5 -1.18 -11.61 -11.04
N SER A 6 -0.64 -11.91 -12.22
CA SER A 6 -0.87 -13.18 -12.92
C SER A 6 0.09 -14.30 -12.53
N GLU A 7 1.17 -13.99 -11.82
CA GLU A 7 2.13 -14.99 -11.35
C GLU A 7 1.51 -15.79 -10.19
N PRO A 8 1.82 -17.10 -10.02
CA PRO A 8 1.16 -17.94 -9.03
C PRO A 8 1.19 -17.38 -7.60
N ALA A 9 2.35 -16.85 -7.17
CA ALA A 9 2.52 -16.30 -5.83
C ALA A 9 1.77 -14.97 -5.64
N GLY A 10 1.87 -14.05 -6.60
CA GLY A 10 1.16 -12.77 -6.55
C GLY A 10 -0.36 -12.95 -6.62
N LYS A 11 -0.82 -13.87 -7.48
CA LYS A 11 -2.23 -14.24 -7.61
C LYS A 11 -2.79 -14.83 -6.32
N ALA A 12 -2.12 -15.82 -5.75
CA ALA A 12 -2.55 -16.45 -4.50
C ALA A 12 -2.64 -15.42 -3.36
N LYS A 13 -1.66 -14.53 -3.26
CA LYS A 13 -1.65 -13.45 -2.28
C LYS A 13 -2.83 -12.49 -2.45
N LEU A 14 -3.08 -12.03 -3.68
CA LEU A 14 -4.22 -11.17 -3.97
C LEU A 14 -5.54 -11.85 -3.64
N GLU A 15 -5.73 -13.11 -4.05
CA GLU A 15 -6.96 -13.85 -3.76
C GLU A 15 -7.21 -14.03 -2.25
N GLU A 16 -6.17 -14.35 -1.49
CA GLU A 16 -6.24 -14.48 -0.03
C GLU A 16 -6.63 -13.15 0.63
N GLU A 17 -5.89 -12.07 0.35
CA GLU A 17 -6.09 -10.77 0.98
C GLU A 17 -7.42 -10.13 0.58
N LEU A 18 -7.85 -10.29 -0.68
CA LEU A 18 -9.14 -9.77 -1.15
C LEU A 18 -10.33 -10.58 -0.62
N ARG A 19 -10.14 -11.87 -0.32
CA ARG A 19 -11.17 -12.68 0.36
C ARG A 19 -11.31 -12.26 1.81
N ALA A 20 -10.20 -12.06 2.51
CA ALA A 20 -10.20 -11.63 3.91
C ALA A 20 -10.66 -10.18 4.08
N ASN A 21 -10.32 -9.30 3.12
CA ASN A 21 -10.57 -7.86 3.16
C ASN A 21 -11.15 -7.37 1.82
N PRO A 22 -12.43 -7.66 1.52
CA PRO A 22 -13.07 -7.28 0.25
C PRO A 22 -12.91 -5.82 -0.18
N PRO A 23 -12.90 -4.82 0.73
CA PRO A 23 -12.72 -3.41 0.35
C PRO A 23 -11.38 -3.10 -0.34
N PHE A 24 -10.35 -3.93 -0.16
CA PHE A 24 -9.07 -3.75 -0.85
C PHE A 24 -9.18 -3.92 -2.37
N ARG A 25 -10.23 -4.59 -2.86
CA ARG A 25 -10.47 -4.78 -4.29
C ARG A 25 -10.51 -3.45 -5.02
N ARG A 26 -11.17 -2.44 -4.44
CA ARG A 26 -11.27 -1.12 -5.08
C ARG A 26 -9.91 -0.43 -5.19
N VAL A 27 -9.03 -0.64 -4.22
CA VAL A 27 -7.66 -0.13 -4.28
C VAL A 27 -6.88 -0.79 -5.40
N ILE A 28 -7.04 -2.11 -5.57
CA ILE A 28 -6.39 -2.87 -6.65
C ILE A 28 -6.88 -2.43 -8.03
N GLU A 29 -8.19 -2.28 -8.23
CA GLU A 29 -8.76 -1.80 -9.49
C GLU A 29 -8.17 -0.42 -9.88
N LEU A 30 -8.09 0.51 -8.93
CA LEU A 30 -7.52 1.84 -9.18
C LEU A 30 -6.02 1.81 -9.47
N LEU A 31 -5.26 0.86 -8.89
CA LEU A 31 -3.86 0.63 -9.24
C LEU A 31 -3.70 0.02 -10.64
N GLU A 32 -4.65 -0.79 -11.08
CA GLU A 32 -4.66 -1.35 -12.43
C GLU A 32 -4.98 -0.27 -13.48
N GLU A 33 -5.89 0.65 -13.17
CA GLU A 33 -6.25 1.82 -13.98
C GLU A 33 -5.10 2.85 -14.08
N ASP A 34 -4.20 2.91 -13.10
CA ASP A 34 -3.07 3.86 -13.11
C ASP A 34 -2.02 3.52 -14.18
N ALA A 35 -1.45 4.56 -14.79
CA ALA A 35 -0.46 4.45 -15.85
C ALA A 35 0.89 3.91 -15.36
N GLN A 36 1.21 4.03 -14.07
CA GLN A 36 2.45 3.51 -13.52
C GLN A 36 2.35 2.00 -13.25
N PRO A 37 3.48 1.28 -13.39
CA PRO A 37 3.54 -0.13 -13.02
C PRO A 37 3.67 -0.30 -11.50
N PHE A 38 2.98 -1.30 -10.96
CA PHE A 38 3.06 -1.71 -9.57
C PHE A 38 3.23 -3.23 -9.47
N ALA A 39 3.75 -3.71 -8.35
CA ALA A 39 3.80 -5.12 -7.98
C ALA A 39 3.23 -5.33 -6.57
N ILE A 40 2.93 -6.57 -6.24
CA ILE A 40 2.56 -7.01 -4.88
C ILE A 40 3.71 -7.84 -4.29
N ASP A 41 4.04 -7.64 -3.02
CA ASP A 41 4.96 -8.54 -2.31
C ASP A 41 4.19 -9.77 -1.77
N PRO A 42 4.42 -10.98 -2.33
CA PRO A 42 3.70 -12.18 -1.91
C PRO A 42 4.08 -12.66 -0.51
N ALA A 43 5.24 -12.24 0.02
CA ALA A 43 5.74 -12.68 1.32
C ALA A 43 5.35 -11.75 2.48
N ALA A 44 4.79 -10.57 2.20
CA ALA A 44 4.43 -9.58 3.20
C ALA A 44 3.18 -9.99 3.99
N GLY A 45 3.14 -9.67 5.29
CA GLY A 45 1.88 -9.66 6.05
C GLY A 45 0.95 -8.54 5.57
N GLY A 46 -0.31 -8.87 5.29
CA GLY A 46 -1.24 -7.97 4.59
C GLY A 46 -0.94 -7.83 3.10
N LEU A 47 -1.54 -6.83 2.44
CA LEU A 47 -1.35 -6.57 1.01
C LEU A 47 -0.37 -5.41 0.81
N GLU A 48 0.89 -5.74 0.54
CA GLU A 48 1.94 -4.73 0.27
C GLU A 48 2.09 -4.45 -1.22
N ILE A 49 1.98 -3.17 -1.57
CA ILE A 49 2.01 -2.63 -2.91
C ILE A 49 3.33 -1.89 -3.15
N VAL A 50 3.96 -2.24 -4.26
CA VAL A 50 5.30 -1.83 -4.67
C VAL A 50 5.20 -1.01 -5.96
N PRO A 51 5.37 0.32 -5.93
CA PRO A 51 5.53 1.10 -7.15
C PRO A 51 6.85 0.70 -7.85
N LEU A 52 6.79 0.51 -9.18
CA LEU A 52 7.94 0.12 -9.99
C LEU A 52 8.52 1.27 -10.82
N ASN A 53 8.02 2.49 -10.61
CA ASN A 53 8.56 3.69 -11.22
C ASN A 53 9.89 4.10 -10.57
N GLU A 54 10.57 5.07 -11.20
CA GLU A 54 11.73 5.74 -10.61
C GLU A 54 11.32 7.07 -9.97
N VAL A 55 12.04 7.44 -8.91
CA VAL A 55 11.96 8.75 -8.25
C VAL A 55 13.38 9.30 -8.14
N LYS A 56 13.63 10.47 -8.73
CA LYS A 56 14.97 11.09 -8.79
C LYS A 56 16.04 10.13 -9.36
N GLN A 57 15.73 9.46 -10.49
CA GLN A 57 16.63 8.55 -11.22
C GLN A 57 17.06 7.31 -10.41
N ALA A 58 16.28 6.93 -9.39
CA ALA A 58 16.51 5.72 -8.61
C ALA A 58 15.20 4.95 -8.44
N PRO A 59 15.25 3.61 -8.24
CA PRO A 59 14.06 2.81 -8.01
C PRO A 59 13.23 3.34 -6.84
N ASN A 60 11.90 3.39 -7.02
CA ASN A 60 11.01 3.86 -5.97
C ASN A 60 11.02 2.89 -4.77
N ARG A 61 11.50 3.39 -3.63
CA ARG A 61 11.57 2.63 -2.36
C ARG A 61 10.31 2.74 -1.52
N CYS A 62 9.33 3.52 -1.95
CA CYS A 62 8.08 3.71 -1.22
C CYS A 62 7.23 2.46 -1.33
N ARG A 63 6.43 2.21 -0.30
CA ARG A 63 5.53 1.06 -0.21
C ARG A 63 4.24 1.52 0.44
N MET A 64 3.14 0.89 0.03
CA MET A 64 1.84 1.00 0.70
C MET A 64 1.43 -0.39 1.17
N LYS A 65 1.14 -0.57 2.45
CA LYS A 65 0.65 -1.83 3.01
C LYS A 65 -0.79 -1.67 3.46
N LEU A 66 -1.68 -2.46 2.90
CA LEU A 66 -3.09 -2.55 3.30
C LEU A 66 -3.27 -3.70 4.28
N PHE A 67 -3.89 -3.44 5.42
CA PHE A 67 -4.16 -4.48 6.40
C PHE A 67 -5.29 -4.09 7.36
N LYS A 68 -5.80 -5.09 8.08
CA LYS A 68 -6.75 -4.91 9.17
C LYS A 68 -5.99 -4.89 10.51
N PRO A 69 -5.88 -3.74 11.20
CA PRO A 69 -5.08 -3.63 12.43
C PRO A 69 -5.63 -4.41 13.63
N ARG A 70 -6.94 -4.72 13.67
CA ARG A 70 -7.57 -5.54 14.71
C ARG A 70 -8.72 -6.34 14.12
N GLU A 71 -8.73 -7.65 14.32
CA GLU A 71 -9.74 -8.56 13.74
C GLU A 71 -11.18 -8.19 14.13
N ALA A 72 -11.41 -7.77 15.37
CA ALA A 72 -12.73 -7.41 15.89
C ALA A 72 -13.20 -5.99 15.54
N LYS A 73 -12.42 -5.19 14.78
CA LYS A 73 -12.80 -3.83 14.39
C LYS A 73 -13.00 -3.73 12.89
N GLU A 74 -13.93 -2.89 12.46
CA GLU A 74 -14.24 -2.63 11.04
C GLU A 74 -13.20 -1.73 10.35
N ARG A 75 -12.24 -1.17 11.09
CA ARG A 75 -11.24 -0.27 10.54
C ARG A 75 -10.19 -1.06 9.75
N LEU A 76 -9.87 -0.53 8.58
CA LEU A 76 -8.77 -0.92 7.71
C LEU A 76 -7.71 0.18 7.72
N CYS A 77 -6.51 -0.17 7.25
CA CYS A 77 -5.37 0.73 7.28
C CYS A 77 -4.63 0.68 5.94
N ALA A 78 -4.30 1.86 5.41
CA ALA A 78 -3.28 2.03 4.38
C ALA A 78 -2.04 2.66 5.03
N PHE A 79 -0.98 1.88 5.19
CA PHE A 79 0.27 2.30 5.82
C PHE A 79 1.36 2.58 4.79
N PHE A 80 2.02 3.73 4.91
CA PHE A 80 3.00 4.22 3.95
C PHE A 80 4.38 4.26 4.57
N PHE A 81 5.36 3.71 3.87
CA PHE A 81 6.75 3.68 4.35
C PHE A 81 7.74 3.63 3.19
N LYS A 82 9.02 3.86 3.51
CA LYS A 82 10.15 3.57 2.62
C LYS A 82 10.96 2.42 3.16
N ARG A 83 11.32 1.46 2.31
CA ARG A 83 12.34 0.47 2.66
C ARG A 83 13.72 1.12 2.70
N SER A 84 14.56 0.61 3.59
CA SER A 84 15.98 0.92 3.59
C SER A 84 16.60 0.65 2.20
N ASN A 85 17.64 1.41 1.86
CA ASN A 85 18.46 1.17 0.66
C ASN A 85 19.52 0.08 0.89
N LEU A 86 19.65 -0.43 2.12
CA LEU A 86 20.55 -1.52 2.45
C LEU A 86 19.85 -2.85 2.15
N GLU A 87 20.47 -3.70 1.32
CA GLU A 87 19.89 -4.97 0.83
C GLU A 87 19.36 -5.90 1.93
N PHE A 88 20.08 -6.01 3.04
CA PHE A 88 19.75 -6.91 4.14
C PHE A 88 18.87 -6.27 5.22
N SER A 89 18.60 -4.97 5.12
CA SER A 89 17.84 -4.26 6.13
C SER A 89 16.34 -4.51 5.93
N ARG A 90 15.70 -4.91 7.02
CA ARG A 90 14.24 -4.96 7.14
C ARG A 90 13.67 -3.64 7.66
N ASP A 91 14.51 -2.64 7.87
CA ASP A 91 14.09 -1.37 8.43
C ASP A 91 13.19 -0.62 7.45
N ARG A 92 12.19 0.02 8.05
CA ARG A 92 11.22 0.85 7.37
C ARG A 92 11.20 2.23 7.98
N PHE A 93 11.27 3.24 7.13
CA PHE A 93 11.00 4.61 7.50
C PHE A 93 9.50 4.86 7.35
N SER A 94 8.78 4.92 8.47
CA SER A 94 7.34 5.17 8.51
C SER A 94 7.02 6.60 8.08
N TYR A 95 6.04 6.76 7.19
CA TYR A 95 5.46 8.05 6.83
C TYR A 95 4.07 8.25 7.43
N GLY A 96 3.45 7.19 7.94
CA GLY A 96 2.15 7.21 8.61
C GLY A 96 1.14 6.29 7.96
N ALA A 97 -0.10 6.38 8.40
CA ALA A 97 -1.19 5.55 7.92
C ALA A 97 -2.49 6.35 7.77
N VAL A 98 -3.34 5.93 6.84
CA VAL A 98 -4.73 6.36 6.74
C VAL A 98 -5.59 5.22 7.28
N GLU A 99 -6.29 5.48 8.38
CA GLU A 99 -7.33 4.56 8.89
C GLU A 99 -8.67 4.91 8.23
N PHE A 100 -9.35 3.91 7.69
CA PHE A 100 -10.65 4.09 7.06
C PHE A 100 -11.59 2.95 7.42
N ARG A 101 -12.88 3.20 7.32
CA ARG A 101 -13.88 2.13 7.25
C ARG A 101 -14.25 1.87 5.79
N PRO A 102 -14.72 0.67 5.43
CA PRO A 102 -15.08 0.33 4.06
C PRO A 102 -16.00 1.36 3.39
N GLU A 103 -17.01 1.83 4.11
CA GLU A 103 -18.00 2.81 3.63
C GLU A 103 -17.45 4.22 3.44
N GLN A 104 -16.25 4.51 3.95
CA GLN A 104 -15.58 5.80 3.83
C GLN A 104 -14.50 5.80 2.76
N LEU A 105 -14.23 4.65 2.13
CA LEU A 105 -13.22 4.53 1.09
C LEU A 105 -13.75 5.17 -0.20
N SER A 106 -13.19 6.33 -0.56
CA SER A 106 -13.50 6.99 -1.82
C SER A 106 -12.41 6.72 -2.87
N ASP A 107 -12.79 6.74 -4.14
CA ASP A 107 -11.81 6.65 -5.24
C ASP A 107 -10.82 7.80 -5.23
N GLU A 108 -11.27 9.00 -4.83
CA GLU A 108 -10.43 10.18 -4.70
C GLU A 108 -9.34 9.95 -3.65
N ASP A 109 -9.70 9.47 -2.45
CA ASP A 109 -8.73 9.11 -1.41
C ASP A 109 -7.69 8.15 -1.96
N VAL A 110 -8.12 7.05 -2.58
CA VAL A 110 -7.20 6.05 -3.13
C VAL A 110 -6.30 6.65 -4.20
N ARG A 111 -6.82 7.49 -5.10
CA ARG A 111 -6.00 8.18 -6.11
C ARG A 111 -4.97 9.11 -5.46
N THR A 112 -5.31 9.79 -4.36
CA THR A 112 -4.31 10.57 -3.61
C THR A 112 -3.21 9.68 -3.02
N TRP A 113 -3.56 8.48 -2.53
CA TRP A 113 -2.58 7.52 -2.00
C TRP A 113 -1.63 7.03 -3.08
N ILE A 114 -2.17 6.67 -4.25
CA ILE A 114 -1.40 6.23 -5.42
C ILE A 114 -0.48 7.35 -5.90
N GLY A 115 -1.01 8.57 -6.09
CA GLY A 115 -0.23 9.73 -6.52
C GLY A 115 0.89 10.08 -5.55
N TRP A 116 0.64 9.97 -4.24
CA TRP A 116 1.65 10.18 -3.22
C TRP A 116 2.73 9.09 -3.25
N LEU A 117 2.33 7.83 -3.39
CA LEU A 117 3.24 6.68 -3.48
C LEU A 117 4.18 6.80 -4.69
N VAL A 118 3.64 7.13 -5.87
CA VAL A 118 4.39 7.33 -7.12
C VAL A 118 5.34 8.52 -7.03
N SER A 119 4.95 9.60 -6.33
CA SER A 119 5.79 10.79 -6.14
C SER A 119 7.03 10.58 -5.27
N GLY A 120 7.15 9.41 -4.62
CA GLY A 120 8.20 9.17 -3.64
C GLY A 120 7.86 9.67 -2.23
N LEU A 121 6.56 9.75 -1.91
CA LEU A 121 6.00 10.32 -0.68
C LEU A 121 6.34 11.82 -0.52
N ASP A 122 6.12 12.59 -1.59
CA ASP A 122 6.26 14.04 -1.63
C ASP A 122 5.35 14.71 -0.57
N PRO A 123 5.90 15.48 0.41
CA PRO A 123 5.10 16.11 1.47
C PRO A 123 3.92 16.96 0.97
N ASP A 124 4.03 17.57 -0.21
CA ASP A 124 3.00 18.46 -0.77
C ASP A 124 1.82 17.69 -1.39
N ARG A 125 1.97 16.38 -1.58
CA ARG A 125 0.94 15.48 -2.16
C ARG A 125 0.34 14.53 -1.14
N ARG A 126 0.55 14.82 0.15
CA ARG A 126 0.18 13.94 1.26
C ARG A 126 -1.35 13.75 1.36
N PRO A 127 -1.85 12.53 1.61
CA PRO A 127 -3.27 12.29 1.89
C PRO A 127 -3.76 13.08 3.10
N GLU A 128 -4.95 13.67 3.02
CA GLU A 128 -5.48 14.56 4.06
C GLU A 128 -5.60 13.90 5.44
N ARG A 129 -6.05 12.63 5.46
CA ARG A 129 -6.33 11.87 6.68
C ARG A 129 -5.11 11.11 7.23
N LEU A 130 -3.92 11.38 6.71
CA LEU A 130 -2.71 10.68 7.13
C LEU A 130 -2.36 10.99 8.59
N ARG A 131 -2.22 9.92 9.39
CA ARG A 131 -1.75 9.99 10.77
C ARG A 131 -0.32 9.46 10.84
N ARG A 132 0.60 10.30 11.34
CA ARG A 132 2.02 9.91 11.54
C ARG A 132 2.19 8.94 12.71
N ALA A 133 1.44 9.17 13.79
CA ALA A 133 1.40 8.29 14.94
C ALA A 133 0.21 7.35 14.82
N PHE A 134 0.46 6.05 14.94
CA PHE A 134 -0.57 5.04 15.01
C PHE A 134 -0.13 3.94 15.98
N LEU A 135 -1.07 3.36 16.72
CA LEU A 135 -0.79 2.50 17.89
C LEU A 135 -0.96 1.01 17.60
N TYR A 136 -0.97 0.60 16.32
CA TYR A 136 -1.16 -0.80 15.98
C TYR A 136 0.16 -1.44 15.55
N THR A 137 0.23 -2.75 15.74
CA THR A 137 1.31 -3.56 15.19
C THR A 137 1.09 -3.68 13.69
N ILE A 138 2.11 -3.31 12.91
CA ILE A 138 2.14 -3.53 11.47
C ILE A 138 2.49 -5.01 11.27
N PRO A 139 1.71 -5.79 10.50
CA PRO A 139 2.06 -7.19 10.25
C PRO A 139 3.38 -7.26 9.45
N GLU A 140 4.23 -8.20 9.84
CA GLU A 140 5.48 -8.52 9.12
C GLU A 140 5.16 -9.36 7.89
#